data_AF-A0A2G3DUI7-F1
#
_entry.id   AF-A0A2G3DUI7-F1
#
_cell.length_a   1.000
_cell.length_b   1.000
_cell.length_c   1.000
_cell.angle_alpha   90.00
_cell.angle_beta   90.00
_cell.angle_gamma   90.00
#
_symmetry.space_group_name_H-M   'P 1'
#
loop_
_entity.id
_entity.type
_entity.pdbx_description
1 polymer ?
#
loop_
_entity_poly.entity_id
_entity_poly.type
_entity_poly.pdbx_seq_one_letter_code
_entity_poly.pdbx_strand_id
1 'polypeptide(L)'
;MKNRYKKLIVPMLVATILMGCASDKGIISEVNVSPTGLYQVDEINWSGGATAGESYLFIESSQSKDGSFYSVGDVESNKGYRLREQTLAQYGTDYRVTWEDEDSFFVSWNTWKDLGCAKIDLTEDSYFCSKGRVSINDDKSFFQDYEIKDDKVYFTCEIYIENTFREDLKIKISAYSSEDNAKIDEKGKLLKDGKLVAVDDNGDRKEFSIPADSSELVEVVFCGEKGESEEKYSRNLPGVITLDGVDF
;
A
#
# COMPACT_ATOMS: atom_id res chain seq x y z
N MET A 1 69.40 -28.17 -22.40
CA MET A 1 68.58 -29.33 -21.98
C MET A 1 67.15 -28.85 -21.74
N LYS A 2 66.17 -29.50 -22.37
CA LYS A 2 64.74 -29.14 -22.33
C LYS A 2 64.14 -29.44 -20.95
N ASN A 3 63.77 -28.42 -20.19
CA ASN A 3 62.95 -28.63 -18.99
C ASN A 3 61.47 -28.38 -19.32
N ARG A 4 60.69 -29.45 -19.16
CA ARG A 4 59.25 -29.53 -19.43
C ARG A 4 58.49 -28.86 -18.28
N TYR A 5 57.84 -27.73 -18.53
CA TYR A 5 56.79 -27.24 -17.63
C TYR A 5 55.57 -28.15 -17.79
N LYS A 6 55.33 -28.98 -16.77
CA LYS A 6 54.08 -29.72 -16.59
C LYS A 6 52.96 -28.70 -16.36
N LYS A 7 51.97 -28.67 -17.25
CA LYS A 7 50.70 -27.98 -17.01
C LYS A 7 50.03 -28.64 -15.79
N LEU A 8 49.96 -27.92 -14.68
CA LEU A 8 49.07 -28.27 -13.58
C LEU A 8 47.65 -27.94 -14.04
N ILE A 9 46.83 -28.97 -14.23
CA ILE A 9 45.39 -28.83 -14.36
C ILE A 9 44.89 -28.54 -12.94
N VAL A 10 44.60 -27.28 -12.65
CA VAL A 10 43.85 -26.90 -11.45
C VAL A 10 42.41 -27.35 -11.69
N PRO A 11 41.81 -28.18 -10.83
CA PRO A 11 40.38 -28.44 -10.93
C PRO A 11 39.67 -27.13 -10.64
N MET A 12 39.03 -26.58 -11.67
CA MET A 12 38.09 -25.48 -11.52
C MET A 12 36.95 -26.01 -10.66
N LEU A 13 36.97 -25.63 -9.39
CA LEU A 13 35.86 -25.82 -8.47
C LEU A 13 34.69 -25.04 -9.07
N VAL A 14 33.78 -25.74 -9.75
CA VAL A 14 32.47 -25.19 -10.07
C VAL A 14 31.81 -24.98 -8.72
N ALA A 15 31.83 -23.72 -8.26
CA ALA A 15 30.96 -23.30 -7.20
C ALA A 15 29.54 -23.47 -7.73
N THR A 16 28.93 -24.61 -7.44
CA THR A 16 27.50 -24.77 -7.51
C THR A 16 26.95 -23.74 -6.54
N ILE A 17 26.53 -22.59 -7.06
CA ILE A 17 25.61 -21.73 -6.35
C ILE A 17 24.44 -22.66 -6.03
N LEU A 18 24.29 -22.99 -4.74
CA LEU A 18 23.04 -23.49 -4.23
C LEU A 18 22.02 -22.41 -4.59
N MET A 19 21.36 -22.56 -5.74
CA MET A 19 20.01 -22.05 -5.92
C MET A 19 19.26 -22.68 -4.75
N GLY A 20 19.08 -21.91 -3.68
CA GLY A 20 18.16 -22.29 -2.63
C GLY A 20 16.86 -22.63 -3.35
N CYS A 21 16.41 -23.88 -3.18
CA CYS A 21 15.05 -24.22 -3.51
C CYS A 21 14.20 -23.23 -2.72
N ALA A 22 13.64 -22.21 -3.39
CA ALA A 22 12.64 -21.37 -2.77
C ALA A 22 11.56 -22.34 -2.30
N SER A 23 11.28 -22.37 -1.00
CA SER A 23 10.06 -23.05 -0.55
C SER A 23 8.90 -22.41 -1.29
N ASP A 24 7.90 -23.18 -1.71
CA ASP A 24 6.65 -22.63 -2.29
C ASP A 24 5.81 -21.83 -1.25
N LYS A 25 6.41 -21.53 -0.10
CA LYS A 25 5.85 -20.96 1.12
C LYS A 25 6.61 -19.70 1.48
N GLY A 26 5.91 -18.62 1.78
CA GLY A 26 6.51 -17.38 2.25
C GLY A 26 6.69 -17.31 3.77
N ILE A 27 7.17 -16.15 4.22
CA ILE A 27 7.37 -15.79 5.62
C ILE A 27 6.25 -14.84 6.05
N ILE A 28 5.71 -15.04 7.24
CA ILE A 28 4.71 -14.15 7.84
C ILE A 28 5.37 -12.81 8.17
N SER A 29 4.93 -11.73 7.55
CA SER A 29 5.37 -10.35 7.82
C SER A 29 4.50 -9.65 8.85
N GLU A 30 3.20 -9.91 8.83
CA GLU A 30 2.22 -9.30 9.73
C GLU A 30 1.11 -10.30 10.05
N VAL A 31 0.50 -10.14 11.23
CA VAL A 31 -0.61 -10.97 11.68
C VAL A 31 -1.74 -10.07 12.18
N ASN A 32 -2.98 -10.42 11.85
CA ASN A 32 -4.17 -9.72 12.30
C ASN A 32 -5.18 -10.74 12.83
N VAL A 33 -5.47 -10.69 14.13
CA VAL A 33 -6.29 -11.69 14.83
C VAL A 33 -7.72 -11.18 14.99
N SER A 34 -8.69 -12.05 14.74
CA SER A 34 -10.11 -11.73 14.88
C SER A 34 -10.49 -11.36 16.33
N PRO A 35 -11.62 -10.65 16.56
CA PRO A 35 -12.03 -10.17 17.88
C PRO A 35 -12.02 -11.21 19.01
N THR A 36 -12.44 -12.44 18.75
CA THR A 36 -12.43 -13.55 19.72
C THR A 36 -11.24 -14.48 19.58
N GLY A 37 -10.40 -14.30 18.55
CA GLY A 37 -9.25 -15.14 18.26
C GLY A 37 -9.59 -16.49 17.62
N LEU A 38 -10.76 -16.62 16.99
CA LEU A 38 -11.07 -17.83 16.21
C LEU A 38 -10.25 -17.89 14.91
N TYR A 39 -9.95 -16.74 14.33
CA TYR A 39 -9.23 -16.60 13.06
C TYR A 39 -8.01 -15.68 13.17
N GLN A 40 -7.04 -15.93 12.29
CA GLN A 40 -5.90 -15.04 12.06
C GLN A 40 -5.71 -14.85 10.56
N VAL A 41 -5.48 -13.62 10.14
CA VAL A 41 -5.03 -13.27 8.80
C VAL A 41 -3.54 -13.00 8.85
N ASP A 42 -2.78 -13.77 8.09
CA ASP A 42 -1.34 -13.60 7.93
C ASP A 42 -1.06 -12.86 6.63
N GLU A 43 -0.30 -11.79 6.71
CA GLU A 43 0.39 -11.26 5.54
C GLU A 43 1.63 -12.11 5.30
N ILE A 44 1.71 -12.70 4.11
CA ILE A 44 2.83 -13.53 3.71
C ILE A 44 3.63 -12.83 2.62
N ASN A 45 4.93 -12.74 2.86
CA ASN A 45 5.90 -12.31 1.86
C ASN A 45 6.71 -13.51 1.37
N TRP A 46 6.58 -13.83 0.09
CA TRP A 46 7.32 -14.90 -0.56
C TRP A 46 8.33 -14.34 -1.56
N SER A 47 9.60 -14.72 -1.40
CA SER A 47 10.64 -14.41 -2.37
C SER A 47 10.91 -15.61 -3.27
N GLY A 48 10.64 -15.46 -4.56
CA GLY A 48 11.08 -16.38 -5.61
C GLY A 48 12.55 -16.20 -6.00
N GLY A 49 13.36 -15.52 -5.16
CA GLY A 49 14.73 -15.14 -5.44
C GLY A 49 14.85 -13.84 -6.25
N ALA A 50 15.94 -13.67 -6.99
CA ALA A 50 16.31 -12.42 -7.66
C ALA A 50 15.36 -11.95 -8.77
N THR A 51 14.35 -12.75 -9.13
CA THR A 51 13.52 -12.55 -10.32
C THR A 51 12.03 -12.40 -10.02
N ALA A 52 11.58 -12.71 -8.81
CA ALA A 52 10.16 -12.68 -8.47
C ALA A 52 9.94 -12.62 -6.96
N GLY A 53 8.79 -12.09 -6.57
CA GLY A 53 8.27 -12.22 -5.23
C GLY A 53 6.80 -11.83 -5.23
N GLU A 54 6.09 -12.38 -4.26
CA GLU A 54 4.65 -12.19 -4.10
C GLU A 54 4.37 -11.81 -2.66
N SER A 55 3.35 -10.97 -2.49
CA SER A 55 2.69 -10.77 -1.21
C SER A 55 1.26 -11.27 -1.34
N TYR A 56 0.76 -11.92 -0.29
CA TYR A 56 -0.60 -12.43 -0.27
C TYR A 56 -1.08 -12.61 1.16
N LEU A 57 -2.40 -12.70 1.33
CA LEU A 57 -3.03 -13.00 2.60
C LEU A 57 -3.34 -14.49 2.74
N PHE A 58 -3.13 -15.02 3.93
CA PHE A 58 -3.44 -16.39 4.31
C PHE A 58 -4.31 -16.39 5.56
N ILE A 59 -5.37 -17.21 5.60
CA ILE A 59 -6.30 -17.26 6.73
C ILE A 59 -6.12 -18.59 7.48
N GLU A 60 -5.93 -18.50 8.79
CA GLU A 60 -5.86 -19.62 9.71
C GLU A 60 -7.05 -19.64 10.66
N SER A 61 -7.42 -20.83 11.16
CA SER A 61 -8.38 -20.98 12.25
C SER A 61 -7.75 -21.67 13.47
N SER A 62 -8.09 -21.19 14.66
CA SER A 62 -7.58 -21.72 15.94
C SER A 62 -8.09 -23.13 16.26
N GLN A 63 -9.10 -23.61 15.52
CA GLN A 63 -9.59 -24.99 15.62
C GLN A 63 -8.65 -26.01 14.94
N SER A 64 -7.61 -25.57 14.24
CA SER A 64 -6.62 -26.46 13.66
C SER A 64 -5.81 -27.17 14.78
N LYS A 65 -5.49 -28.47 14.58
CA LYS A 65 -5.18 -29.53 15.59
C LYS A 65 -4.24 -29.23 16.79
N ASP A 66 -3.55 -28.09 16.82
CA ASP A 66 -2.58 -27.73 17.86
C ASP A 66 -2.97 -26.44 18.63
N GLY A 67 -4.04 -25.76 18.22
CA GLY A 67 -4.67 -24.63 18.95
C GLY A 67 -3.91 -23.30 18.95
N SER A 68 -2.74 -23.22 18.31
CA SER A 68 -1.91 -22.01 18.26
C SER A 68 -1.70 -21.52 16.83
N PHE A 69 -1.86 -20.21 16.62
CA PHE A 69 -1.49 -19.53 15.39
C PHE A 69 0.03 -19.42 15.23
N TYR A 70 0.47 -19.31 13.99
CA TYR A 70 1.85 -18.99 13.64
C TYR A 70 2.13 -17.50 13.87
N SER A 71 3.39 -17.13 14.09
CA SER A 71 3.80 -15.77 14.42
C SER A 71 4.61 -15.12 13.31
N VAL A 72 4.73 -13.79 13.37
CA VAL A 72 5.63 -13.03 12.48
C VAL A 72 7.04 -13.64 12.48
N GLY A 73 7.57 -13.88 11.29
CA GLY A 73 8.86 -14.52 11.07
C GLY A 73 8.79 -16.04 10.88
N ASP A 74 7.67 -16.68 11.20
CA ASP A 74 7.47 -18.09 10.87
C ASP A 74 7.19 -18.28 9.37
N VAL A 75 7.45 -19.49 8.89
CA VAL A 75 7.00 -19.93 7.56
C VAL A 75 5.51 -20.22 7.64
N GLU A 76 4.74 -19.76 6.64
CA GLU A 76 3.28 -19.95 6.63
C GLU A 76 2.87 -21.40 6.92
N SER A 77 1.76 -21.57 7.64
CA SER A 77 1.31 -22.90 8.02
C SER A 77 0.83 -23.72 6.81
N ASN A 78 0.61 -25.01 7.04
CA ASN A 78 -0.13 -25.86 6.09
C ASN A 78 -1.64 -25.87 6.39
N LYS A 79 -2.10 -25.02 7.32
CA LYS A 79 -3.41 -25.10 7.97
C LYS A 79 -4.15 -23.80 7.74
N GLY A 80 -4.79 -23.70 6.59
CA GLY A 80 -5.52 -22.49 6.21
C GLY A 80 -5.67 -22.42 4.70
N TYR A 81 -6.03 -21.24 4.22
CA TYR A 81 -6.14 -21.00 2.79
C TYR A 81 -5.68 -19.60 2.43
N ARG A 82 -4.99 -19.54 1.29
CA ARG A 82 -4.55 -18.29 0.66
C ARG A 82 -5.74 -17.59 0.01
N LEU A 83 -5.90 -16.30 0.29
CA LEU A 83 -6.79 -15.41 -0.45
C LEU A 83 -6.20 -15.15 -1.84
N ARG A 84 -6.58 -16.00 -2.80
CA ARG A 84 -6.05 -15.95 -4.18
C ARG A 84 -6.36 -14.62 -4.85
N GLU A 85 -7.54 -14.11 -4.56
CA GLU A 85 -8.06 -12.84 -4.99
C GLU A 85 -7.15 -11.67 -4.65
N GLN A 86 -6.47 -11.72 -3.51
CA GLN A 86 -5.67 -10.61 -2.99
C GLN A 86 -4.18 -10.82 -3.19
N THR A 87 -3.78 -11.88 -3.89
CA THR A 87 -2.38 -12.08 -4.25
C THR A 87 -1.91 -11.01 -5.22
N LEU A 88 -0.85 -10.30 -4.87
CA LEU A 88 -0.12 -9.48 -5.81
C LEU A 88 1.23 -10.14 -6.15
N ALA A 89 1.54 -10.14 -7.44
CA ALA A 89 2.86 -10.54 -7.95
C ALA A 89 3.92 -9.44 -7.69
N GLN A 90 3.88 -8.89 -6.49
CA GLN A 90 4.76 -7.83 -6.01
C GLN A 90 5.09 -8.10 -4.54
N TYR A 91 6.39 -8.22 -4.26
CA TYR A 91 6.91 -8.37 -2.92
C TYR A 91 6.78 -7.07 -2.12
N GLY A 92 6.40 -7.18 -0.84
CA GLY A 92 6.27 -6.06 0.09
C GLY A 92 5.01 -5.22 -0.16
N THR A 93 3.91 -5.84 -0.55
CA THR A 93 2.61 -5.16 -0.55
C THR A 93 2.18 -4.94 0.90
N ASP A 94 1.83 -3.69 1.23
CA ASP A 94 1.31 -3.29 2.54
C ASP A 94 -0.21 -3.52 2.56
N TYR A 95 -0.65 -4.68 3.08
CA TYR A 95 -2.07 -4.96 3.26
C TYR A 95 -2.53 -4.44 4.61
N ARG A 96 -3.65 -3.73 4.63
CA ARG A 96 -4.31 -3.29 5.86
C ARG A 96 -5.57 -4.09 6.07
N VAL A 97 -5.58 -4.88 7.14
CA VAL A 97 -6.70 -5.72 7.54
C VAL A 97 -7.43 -5.06 8.71
N THR A 98 -8.74 -4.90 8.56
CA THR A 98 -9.64 -4.36 9.59
C THR A 98 -10.80 -5.32 9.78
N TRP A 99 -10.91 -5.96 10.94
CA TRP A 99 -12.06 -6.81 11.27
C TRP A 99 -13.32 -5.97 11.46
N GLU A 100 -14.40 -6.37 10.80
CA GLU A 100 -15.75 -5.86 11.03
C GLU A 100 -16.41 -6.63 12.17
N ASP A 101 -16.33 -7.97 12.08
CA ASP A 101 -16.88 -8.92 13.03
C ASP A 101 -15.94 -10.14 13.15
N GLU A 102 -16.38 -11.22 13.82
CA GLU A 102 -15.55 -12.42 14.01
C GLU A 102 -15.20 -13.12 12.70
N ASP A 103 -16.15 -13.16 11.78
CA ASP A 103 -16.10 -13.88 10.51
C ASP A 103 -16.16 -12.92 9.32
N SER A 104 -15.98 -11.61 9.52
CA SER A 104 -15.97 -10.61 8.45
C SER A 104 -14.83 -9.63 8.66
N PHE A 105 -14.04 -9.39 7.62
CA PHE A 105 -13.04 -8.34 7.63
C PHE A 105 -12.88 -7.68 6.28
N PHE A 106 -12.33 -6.49 6.33
CA PHE A 106 -11.92 -5.75 5.17
C PHE A 106 -10.42 -5.78 4.99
N VAL A 107 -10.00 -5.75 3.73
CA VAL A 107 -8.61 -5.55 3.34
C VAL A 107 -8.52 -4.39 2.38
N SER A 108 -7.52 -3.53 2.59
CA SER A 108 -7.10 -2.52 1.62
C SER A 108 -5.61 -2.61 1.33
N TRP A 109 -5.21 -2.22 0.12
CA TRP A 109 -3.80 -2.18 -0.27
C TRP A 109 -3.56 -1.08 -1.30
N ASN A 110 -2.41 -0.43 -1.20
CA ASN A 110 -2.02 0.58 -2.18
C ASN A 110 -1.52 -0.08 -3.45
N THR A 111 -2.08 0.32 -4.58
CA THR A 111 -1.48 0.11 -5.89
C THR A 111 -0.79 1.40 -6.35
N TRP A 112 -0.21 1.41 -7.55
CA TRP A 112 0.50 2.59 -8.02
C TRP A 112 -0.40 3.83 -8.23
N LYS A 113 -1.71 3.63 -8.38
CA LYS A 113 -2.71 4.68 -8.69
C LYS A 113 -4.01 4.60 -7.92
N ASP A 114 -4.35 3.41 -7.44
CA ASP A 114 -5.63 3.12 -6.82
C ASP A 114 -5.42 2.52 -5.43
N LEU A 115 -6.40 2.69 -4.56
CA LEU A 115 -6.54 1.91 -3.34
C LEU A 115 -7.41 0.69 -3.67
N GLY A 116 -6.82 -0.49 -3.65
CA GLY A 116 -7.58 -1.73 -3.80
C GLY A 116 -8.30 -2.05 -2.49
N CYS A 117 -9.55 -2.51 -2.58
CA CYS A 117 -10.39 -2.84 -1.43
C CYS A 117 -11.06 -4.20 -1.62
N ALA A 118 -11.24 -4.95 -0.54
CA ALA A 118 -12.12 -6.10 -0.52
C ALA A 118 -12.75 -6.34 0.85
N LYS A 119 -13.96 -6.90 0.84
CA LYS A 119 -14.62 -7.49 2.01
C LYS A 119 -14.53 -9.01 1.90
N ILE A 120 -14.15 -9.64 2.99
CA ILE A 120 -13.97 -11.08 3.13
C ILE A 120 -14.93 -11.55 4.21
N ASP A 121 -15.91 -12.36 3.81
CA ASP A 121 -16.82 -13.05 4.73
C ASP A 121 -16.40 -14.51 4.81
N LEU A 122 -15.97 -14.94 5.99
CA LEU A 122 -15.53 -16.30 6.27
C LEU A 122 -16.73 -17.24 6.42
N THR A 123 -16.51 -18.50 6.05
CA THR A 123 -17.43 -19.61 6.27
C THR A 123 -16.66 -20.76 6.91
N GLU A 124 -17.34 -21.85 7.29
CA GLU A 124 -16.71 -22.99 7.96
C GLU A 124 -15.49 -23.54 7.19
N ASP A 125 -15.58 -23.61 5.85
CA ASP A 125 -14.55 -24.23 4.99
C ASP A 125 -14.04 -23.32 3.85
N SER A 126 -14.51 -22.07 3.75
CA SER A 126 -14.24 -21.18 2.60
C SER A 126 -14.45 -19.71 2.98
N TYR A 127 -14.39 -18.82 2.00
CA TYR A 127 -14.73 -17.40 2.12
C TYR A 127 -15.54 -16.92 0.91
N PHE A 128 -16.27 -15.82 1.09
CA PHE A 128 -16.76 -14.96 0.03
C PHE A 128 -15.89 -13.72 -0.06
N CYS A 129 -15.66 -13.23 -1.28
CA CYS A 129 -14.87 -12.03 -1.52
C CYS A 129 -15.65 -11.07 -2.41
N SER A 130 -15.93 -9.88 -1.89
CA SER A 130 -16.38 -8.72 -2.67
C SER A 130 -15.17 -7.82 -2.89
N LYS A 131 -14.93 -7.37 -4.13
CA LYS A 131 -13.79 -6.51 -4.47
C LYS A 131 -14.24 -5.19 -5.05
N GLY A 132 -13.41 -4.19 -4.85
CA GLY A 132 -13.50 -2.92 -5.54
C GLY A 132 -12.20 -2.16 -5.45
N ARG A 133 -12.26 -0.89 -5.82
CA ARG A 133 -11.15 0.04 -5.68
C ARG A 133 -11.68 1.46 -5.51
N VAL A 134 -10.84 2.30 -4.94
CA VAL A 134 -10.99 3.75 -4.99
C VAL A 134 -9.87 4.31 -5.87
N SER A 135 -10.23 5.12 -6.85
CA SER A 135 -9.28 5.71 -7.79
C SER A 135 -9.52 7.19 -7.98
N ILE A 136 -8.45 7.94 -8.22
CA ILE A 136 -8.52 9.35 -8.59
C ILE A 136 -8.45 9.46 -10.11
N ASN A 137 -9.34 10.28 -10.68
CA ASN A 137 -9.29 10.63 -12.10
C ASN A 137 -8.59 11.98 -12.28
N ASP A 138 -7.29 11.93 -12.55
CA ASP A 138 -6.46 13.14 -12.73
C ASP A 138 -6.98 14.04 -13.86
N ASP A 139 -7.49 13.47 -14.96
CA ASP A 139 -7.98 14.23 -16.13
C ASP A 139 -9.25 15.04 -15.84
N LYS A 140 -10.01 14.64 -14.80
CA LYS A 140 -11.23 15.32 -14.34
C LYS A 140 -10.99 16.12 -13.05
N SER A 141 -9.80 16.03 -12.49
CA SER A 141 -9.41 16.75 -11.28
C SER A 141 -8.67 18.03 -11.65
N PHE A 142 -8.72 19.05 -10.81
CA PHE A 142 -8.03 20.31 -11.10
C PHE A 142 -7.63 21.07 -9.85
N PHE A 143 -6.50 21.76 -9.97
CA PHE A 143 -6.05 22.74 -9.00
C PHE A 143 -6.84 24.04 -9.21
N GLN A 144 -7.38 24.61 -8.13
CA GLN A 144 -8.11 25.87 -8.17
C GLN A 144 -7.19 27.05 -7.80
N ASP A 145 -6.68 27.06 -6.58
CA ASP A 145 -5.89 28.16 -6.04
C ASP A 145 -4.98 27.71 -4.88
N TYR A 146 -4.11 28.60 -4.42
CA TYR A 146 -3.32 28.40 -3.22
C TYR A 146 -3.25 29.66 -2.36
N GLU A 147 -3.10 29.43 -1.05
CA GLU A 147 -2.82 30.49 -0.08
C GLU A 147 -1.64 30.13 0.82
N ILE A 148 -0.99 31.16 1.35
CA ILE A 148 0.08 31.03 2.32
C ILE A 148 -0.36 31.73 3.60
N LYS A 149 -0.42 30.98 4.70
CA LYS A 149 -0.87 31.47 5.99
C LYS A 149 -0.15 30.73 7.11
N ASP A 150 0.30 31.46 8.12
CA ASP A 150 0.91 30.91 9.34
C ASP A 150 2.05 29.89 9.04
N ASP A 151 2.94 30.26 8.11
CA ASP A 151 4.09 29.44 7.66
C ASP A 151 3.71 28.09 7.00
N LYS A 152 2.47 28.01 6.51
CA LYS A 152 1.94 26.86 5.78
C LYS A 152 1.42 27.28 4.41
N VAL A 153 1.41 26.33 3.50
CA VAL A 153 0.87 26.47 2.15
C VAL A 153 -0.38 25.59 2.06
N TYR A 154 -1.47 26.18 1.59
CA TYR A 154 -2.74 25.50 1.39
C TYR A 154 -3.07 25.48 -0.10
N PHE A 155 -3.30 24.30 -0.68
CA PHE A 155 -3.75 24.14 -2.05
C PHE A 155 -5.21 23.69 -2.05
N THR A 156 -6.07 24.46 -2.71
CA THR A 156 -7.46 24.07 -2.94
C THR A 156 -7.56 23.38 -4.29
N CYS A 157 -8.04 22.13 -4.28
CA CYS A 157 -8.20 21.29 -5.45
C CYS A 157 -9.62 20.72 -5.50
N GLU A 158 -10.14 20.50 -6.70
CA GLU A 158 -11.29 19.61 -6.91
C GLU A 158 -10.77 18.27 -7.42
N ILE A 159 -11.01 17.21 -6.67
CA ILE A 159 -10.53 15.85 -6.95
C ILE A 159 -11.71 14.98 -7.32
N TYR A 160 -11.67 14.39 -8.51
CA TYR A 160 -12.67 13.43 -8.97
C TYR A 160 -12.29 12.03 -8.48
N ILE A 161 -13.12 11.46 -7.61
CA ILE A 161 -12.90 10.16 -6.97
C ILE A 161 -13.97 9.19 -7.45
N GLU A 162 -13.56 8.00 -7.84
CA GLU A 162 -14.45 6.88 -8.20
C GLU A 162 -14.27 5.75 -7.18
N ASN A 163 -15.38 5.31 -6.57
CA ASN A 163 -15.43 4.14 -5.71
C ASN A 163 -16.23 3.04 -6.40
N THR A 164 -15.56 1.98 -6.84
CA THR A 164 -16.22 0.81 -7.44
C THR A 164 -16.48 -0.29 -6.42
N PHE A 165 -16.24 -0.02 -5.14
CA PHE A 165 -16.54 -0.93 -4.05
C PHE A 165 -17.98 -0.74 -3.58
N ARG A 166 -18.59 -1.83 -3.14
CA ARG A 166 -20.02 -1.88 -2.77
C ARG A 166 -20.31 -1.39 -1.36
N GLU A 167 -19.29 -0.89 -0.68
CA GLU A 167 -19.37 -0.38 0.67
C GLU A 167 -18.92 1.08 0.67
N ASP A 168 -19.51 1.86 1.56
CA ASP A 168 -19.06 3.22 1.84
C ASP A 168 -17.66 3.15 2.47
N LEU A 169 -16.79 4.09 2.11
CA LEU A 169 -15.40 4.08 2.56
C LEU A 169 -15.03 5.41 3.19
N LYS A 170 -14.27 5.37 4.28
CA LYS A 170 -13.60 6.55 4.82
C LYS A 170 -12.14 6.52 4.45
N ILE A 171 -11.70 7.52 3.68
CA ILE A 171 -10.33 7.63 3.21
C ILE A 171 -9.68 8.91 3.68
N LYS A 172 -8.36 8.89 3.84
CA LYS A 172 -7.56 10.11 3.99
C LYS A 172 -6.76 10.32 2.72
N ILE A 173 -6.60 11.58 2.32
CA ILE A 173 -5.92 11.93 1.08
C ILE A 173 -4.62 12.63 1.42
N SER A 174 -3.53 12.19 0.82
CA SER A 174 -2.21 12.81 0.91
C SER A 174 -1.72 13.10 -0.50
N ALA A 175 -0.76 14.01 -0.63
CA ALA A 175 -0.16 14.30 -1.91
C ALA A 175 1.33 14.67 -1.79
N TYR A 176 2.01 14.61 -2.92
CA TYR A 176 3.38 15.07 -3.07
C TYR A 176 3.49 15.96 -4.31
N SER A 177 3.98 17.18 -4.14
CA SER A 177 4.31 18.09 -5.25
C SER A 177 5.82 18.19 -5.42
N SER A 178 6.35 17.47 -6.40
CA SER A 178 7.77 17.55 -6.77
C SER A 178 8.13 18.91 -7.38
N GLU A 179 7.21 19.52 -8.14
CA GLU A 179 7.43 20.82 -8.79
C GLU A 179 7.53 21.94 -7.76
N ASP A 180 6.65 21.95 -6.76
CA ASP A 180 6.64 22.98 -5.72
C ASP A 180 7.72 22.74 -4.63
N ASN A 181 8.31 21.54 -4.59
CA ASN A 181 9.53 21.26 -3.82
C ASN A 181 10.82 21.47 -4.61
N ALA A 182 10.77 21.63 -5.92
CA ALA A 182 11.96 21.87 -6.71
C ALA A 182 12.42 23.32 -6.54
N LYS A 183 13.73 23.52 -6.41
CA LYS A 183 14.30 24.87 -6.52
C LYS A 183 14.40 25.19 -8.01
N ILE A 184 13.42 25.91 -8.54
CA ILE A 184 13.32 26.20 -9.97
C ILE A 184 14.18 27.42 -10.35
N ASP A 185 14.42 28.34 -9.41
CA ASP A 185 15.26 29.53 -9.60
C ASP A 185 15.94 30.00 -8.29
N GLU A 186 16.43 31.24 -8.26
CA GLU A 186 17.04 31.84 -7.06
C GLU A 186 16.03 32.05 -5.91
N LYS A 187 14.72 32.00 -6.18
CA LYS A 187 13.66 32.32 -5.20
C LYS A 187 13.38 31.19 -4.21
N GLY A 188 13.89 29.98 -4.44
CA GLY A 188 13.77 28.86 -3.50
C GLY A 188 12.62 27.92 -3.81
N LYS A 189 12.10 27.22 -2.79
CA LYS A 189 11.02 26.24 -2.91
C LYS A 189 9.74 26.78 -2.28
N LEU A 190 8.58 26.50 -2.86
CA LEU A 190 7.30 26.85 -2.22
C LEU A 190 7.01 25.90 -1.04
N LEU A 191 7.26 24.61 -1.23
CA LEU A 191 7.09 23.57 -0.20
C LEU A 191 8.45 23.09 0.30
N LYS A 192 8.60 23.01 1.62
CA LYS A 192 9.85 22.58 2.27
C LYS A 192 10.26 21.15 1.90
N ASP A 193 9.32 20.21 1.97
CA ASP A 193 9.56 18.79 1.67
C ASP A 193 8.61 18.22 0.59
N GLY A 194 7.75 19.05 0.00
CA GLY A 194 6.82 18.67 -1.06
C GLY A 194 5.61 17.87 -0.58
N LYS A 195 5.56 17.51 0.71
CA LYS A 195 4.46 16.73 1.28
C LYS A 195 3.26 17.60 1.56
N LEU A 196 2.11 17.04 1.28
CA LEU A 196 0.82 17.66 1.43
C LEU A 196 -0.14 16.64 2.07
N VAL A 197 -0.97 17.09 2.99
CA VAL A 197 -2.03 16.27 3.60
C VAL A 197 -3.34 17.02 3.49
N ALA A 198 -4.43 16.32 3.18
CA ALA A 198 -5.75 16.93 3.20
C ALA A 198 -6.15 17.30 4.63
N VAL A 199 -6.65 18.52 4.82
CA VAL A 199 -7.05 19.06 6.13
C VAL A 199 -8.49 19.58 6.12
N ASP A 200 -9.08 19.64 7.31
CA ASP A 200 -10.37 20.28 7.55
C ASP A 200 -10.21 21.77 7.88
N ASP A 201 -11.31 22.45 8.21
CA ASP A 201 -11.33 23.88 8.55
C ASP A 201 -10.52 24.21 9.83
N ASN A 202 -10.22 23.21 10.67
CA ASN A 202 -9.41 23.36 11.87
C ASN A 202 -7.93 23.08 11.61
N GLY A 203 -7.58 22.61 10.41
CA GLY A 203 -6.22 22.19 10.05
C GLY A 203 -5.88 20.76 10.47
N ASP A 204 -6.86 19.99 10.95
CA ASP A 204 -6.69 18.58 11.30
C ASP A 204 -6.81 17.70 10.05
N ARG A 205 -6.19 16.51 10.06
CA ARG A 205 -6.21 15.61 8.89
C ARG A 205 -7.64 15.18 8.56
N LYS A 206 -8.10 15.55 7.36
CA LYS A 206 -9.48 15.31 6.92
C LYS A 206 -9.69 13.88 6.45
N GLU A 207 -10.82 13.33 6.86
CA GLU A 207 -11.37 12.06 6.40
C GLU A 207 -12.54 12.33 5.45
N PHE A 208 -12.58 11.60 4.34
CA PHE A 208 -13.58 11.74 3.30
C PHE A 208 -14.42 10.47 3.26
N SER A 209 -15.74 10.62 3.40
CA SER A 209 -16.68 9.53 3.17
C SER A 209 -17.01 9.47 1.67
N ILE A 210 -16.64 8.37 1.03
CA ILE A 210 -16.90 8.10 -0.39
C ILE A 210 -17.98 7.03 -0.48
N PRO A 211 -19.18 7.33 -0.98
CA PRO A 211 -20.26 6.36 -1.04
C PRO A 211 -19.93 5.14 -1.90
N ALA A 212 -20.56 4.01 -1.61
CA ALA A 212 -20.52 2.79 -2.42
C ALA A 212 -20.92 3.07 -3.88
N ASP A 213 -20.26 2.40 -4.82
CA ASP A 213 -20.59 2.42 -6.26
C ASP A 213 -20.81 3.84 -6.83
N SER A 214 -19.95 4.79 -6.44
CA SER A 214 -20.12 6.21 -6.70
C SER A 214 -18.97 6.83 -7.51
N SER A 215 -19.24 8.03 -8.04
CA SER A 215 -18.20 8.88 -8.59
C SER A 215 -18.53 10.33 -8.28
N GLU A 216 -17.65 11.00 -7.55
CA GLU A 216 -17.92 12.32 -6.98
C GLU A 216 -16.74 13.26 -7.21
N LEU A 217 -17.05 14.55 -7.34
CA LEU A 217 -16.06 15.61 -7.35
C LEU A 217 -16.03 16.23 -5.96
N VAL A 218 -14.90 16.10 -5.27
CA VAL A 218 -14.75 16.56 -3.88
C VAL A 218 -13.75 17.70 -3.81
N GLU A 219 -14.07 18.72 -3.01
CA GLU A 219 -13.11 19.77 -2.69
C GLU A 219 -12.14 19.28 -1.61
N VAL A 220 -10.85 19.37 -1.92
CA VAL A 220 -9.74 18.95 -1.06
C VAL A 220 -8.81 20.13 -0.85
N VAL A 221 -8.66 20.52 0.42
CA VAL A 221 -7.65 21.49 0.84
C VAL A 221 -6.44 20.72 1.36
N PHE A 222 -5.34 20.78 0.61
CA PHE A 222 -4.07 20.20 1.00
C PHE A 222 -3.23 21.21 1.78
N CYS A 223 -2.64 20.81 2.90
CA CYS A 223 -1.74 21.62 3.70
C CYS A 223 -0.32 21.03 3.68
N GLY A 224 0.69 21.90 3.53
CA GLY A 224 2.11 21.55 3.64
C GLY A 224 2.94 22.65 4.29
N GLU A 225 4.16 22.29 4.68
CA GLU A 225 5.12 23.22 5.29
C GLU A 225 5.69 24.16 4.23
N LYS A 226 5.67 25.46 4.51
CA LYS A 226 6.19 26.48 3.60
C LYS A 226 7.73 26.41 3.49
N GLY A 227 8.22 26.59 2.28
CA GLY A 227 9.64 26.80 1.97
C GLY A 227 10.03 28.27 1.95
N GLU A 228 11.08 28.61 1.19
CA GLU A 228 11.59 29.98 1.10
C GLU A 228 10.81 30.86 0.11
N SER A 229 10.14 30.26 -0.87
CA SER A 229 9.41 30.96 -1.93
C SER A 229 7.95 31.21 -1.55
N GLU A 230 7.38 32.30 -2.07
CA GLU A 230 5.95 32.61 -2.00
C GLU A 230 5.21 32.24 -3.30
N GLU A 231 5.93 31.78 -4.33
CA GLU A 231 5.36 31.59 -5.67
C GLU A 231 5.12 30.12 -5.98
N LYS A 232 3.88 29.79 -6.37
CA LYS A 232 3.57 28.52 -7.03
C LYS A 232 3.95 28.60 -8.51
N TYR A 233 4.80 27.67 -8.95
CA TYR A 233 5.37 27.69 -10.31
C TYR A 233 4.46 27.04 -11.37
N SER A 234 3.48 26.26 -10.94
CA SER A 234 2.65 25.42 -11.81
C SER A 234 1.18 25.46 -11.38
N ARG A 235 0.27 25.46 -12.35
CA ARG A 235 -1.18 25.30 -12.12
C ARG A 235 -1.64 23.84 -12.16
N ASN A 236 -0.69 22.90 -12.18
CA ASN A 236 -1.01 21.50 -12.13
C ASN A 236 -1.46 21.11 -10.71
N LEU A 237 -2.23 20.02 -10.63
CA LEU A 237 -2.42 19.29 -9.39
C LEU A 237 -1.08 18.90 -8.76
N PRO A 238 -1.05 18.64 -7.45
CA PRO A 238 0.05 17.90 -6.84
C PRO A 238 0.38 16.64 -7.65
N GLY A 239 1.67 16.41 -7.91
CA GLY A 239 2.11 15.42 -8.89
C GLY A 239 1.82 13.96 -8.53
N VAL A 240 1.68 13.63 -7.25
CA VAL A 240 1.21 12.32 -6.77
C VAL A 240 0.15 12.56 -5.73
N ILE A 241 -1.03 11.96 -5.89
CA ILE A 241 -2.08 11.94 -4.87
C ILE A 241 -2.25 10.49 -4.43
N THR A 242 -2.22 10.25 -3.12
CA THR A 242 -2.37 8.93 -2.52
C THR A 242 -3.58 8.91 -1.61
N LEU A 243 -4.23 7.74 -1.58
CA LEU A 243 -5.34 7.44 -0.69
C LEU A 243 -4.80 6.55 0.42
N ASP A 244 -4.89 7.01 1.66
CA ASP A 244 -4.37 6.30 2.83
C ASP A 244 -5.50 5.89 3.76
N GLY A 245 -5.47 4.62 4.18
CA GLY A 245 -6.35 4.09 5.21
C GLY A 245 -7.79 3.95 4.73
N VAL A 246 -8.38 2.80 5.00
CA VAL A 246 -9.81 2.61 4.90
C VAL A 246 -10.29 2.25 6.29
N ASP A 247 -10.96 3.18 6.93
CA ASP A 247 -11.85 2.85 8.04
C ASP A 247 -13.22 2.58 7.41
N PHE A 248 -13.81 1.44 7.75
CA PHE A 248 -15.13 1.02 7.26
C PHE A 248 -16.19 1.44 8.30
#